data_AF-A0A5J9SXB1-F1
#
_entry.id   AF-A0A5J9SXB1-F1
#
_cell.length_a   1.000
_cell.length_b   1.000
_cell.length_c   1.000
_cell.angle_alpha   90.00
_cell.angle_beta   90.00
_cell.angle_gamma   90.00
#
_symmetry.space_group_name_H-M   'P 1'
#
loop_
_entity.id
_entity.type
_entity.pdbx_description
1 polymer ?
#
loop_
_entity_poly.entity_id
_entity_poly.type
_entity_poly.pdbx_seq_one_letter_code
_entity_poly.pdbx_strand_id
1 'polypeptide(L)'
;MAIERNKRRHGEALLPIRVAIEWVRDTAFDLWNLLHPEKGEHTKSTHGWNKPQIGWYKCNVDGAFSESDRTGATEVVLRDHDDQFMAGRAAWQGEAHDALMMEARACRDGLQMAQQLGVTKLCLETDCLELINLWNNLNTQRSAVSLILWDIFSISRNFDELALSLLLDHVIG
;
A
#
# COMPACT_ATOMS: atom_id res chain seq x y z
N MET A 1 -4.74 5.20 38.36
CA MET A 1 -5.26 6.54 38.72
C MET A 1 -6.67 6.65 38.17
N ALA A 2 -7.66 6.43 39.03
CA ALA A 2 -9.06 6.22 38.66
C ALA A 2 -9.96 7.39 39.12
N ILE A 3 -9.48 8.63 39.05
CA ILE A 3 -10.23 9.80 39.53
C ILE A 3 -10.06 10.96 38.54
N GLU A 4 -10.70 10.93 37.38
CA GLU A 4 -11.01 12.17 36.62
C GLU A 4 -12.06 11.97 35.50
N ARG A 5 -12.88 10.91 35.53
CA ARG A 5 -13.74 10.56 34.37
C ARG A 5 -15.14 11.21 34.39
N ASN A 6 -15.41 12.22 35.21
CA ASN A 6 -16.79 12.79 35.28
C ASN A 6 -16.93 14.29 35.62
N LYS A 7 -16.02 15.14 35.16
CA LYS A 7 -16.14 16.61 35.30
C LYS A 7 -16.87 17.33 34.15
N ARG A 8 -17.75 16.65 33.39
CA ARG A 8 -18.45 17.27 32.23
C ARG A 8 -19.85 17.82 32.52
N ARG A 9 -20.29 17.92 33.78
CA ARG A 9 -21.69 18.32 34.09
C ARG A 9 -21.93 19.64 34.79
N HIS A 10 -20.91 20.43 35.14
CA HIS A 10 -21.15 21.76 35.69
C HIS A 10 -20.09 22.75 35.23
N GLY A 11 -20.48 23.69 34.36
CA GLY A 11 -20.01 25.09 34.34
C GLY A 11 -18.52 25.43 34.24
N GLU A 12 -17.61 24.49 34.03
CA GLU A 12 -16.16 24.78 33.97
C GLU A 12 -15.62 24.95 32.55
N ALA A 13 -14.52 25.71 32.46
CA ALA A 13 -13.94 26.27 31.24
C ALA A 13 -13.66 25.23 30.13
N LEU A 14 -13.86 25.66 28.88
CA LEU A 14 -13.49 24.90 27.68
C LEU A 14 -12.04 24.44 27.79
N LEU A 15 -11.80 23.14 27.63
CA LEU A 15 -10.45 22.60 27.57
C LEU A 15 -9.69 23.31 26.45
N PRO A 16 -8.44 23.77 26.69
CA PRO A 16 -7.60 24.26 25.62
C PRO A 16 -7.50 23.21 24.52
N ILE A 17 -7.59 23.64 23.25
CA ILE A 17 -7.66 22.73 22.10
C ILE A 17 -6.51 21.72 22.08
N ARG A 18 -5.33 22.12 22.57
CA ARG A 18 -4.16 21.26 22.72
C ARG A 18 -4.42 20.04 23.62
N VAL A 19 -5.08 20.25 24.75
CA VAL A 19 -5.41 19.17 25.71
C VAL A 19 -6.47 18.24 25.12
N ALA A 20 -7.44 18.79 24.38
CA ALA A 20 -8.42 17.99 23.66
C ALA A 20 -7.77 17.12 22.58
N ILE A 21 -6.80 17.65 21.84
CA ILE A 21 -6.02 16.91 20.83
C ILE A 21 -5.20 15.79 21.48
N GLU A 22 -4.50 16.09 22.59
CA GLU A 22 -3.74 15.10 23.35
C GLU A 22 -4.64 13.95 23.80
N TRP A 23 -5.82 14.26 24.33
CA TRP A 23 -6.77 13.22 24.75
C TRP A 23 -7.31 12.38 23.60
N VAL A 24 -7.62 12.98 22.45
CA VAL A 24 -8.08 12.23 21.27
C VAL A 24 -6.98 11.29 20.79
N ARG A 25 -5.72 11.76 20.75
CA ARG A 25 -4.56 10.94 20.38
C ARG A 25 -4.37 9.76 21.34
N ASP A 26 -4.35 10.04 22.65
CA ASP A 26 -4.12 9.01 23.66
C ASP A 26 -5.25 7.98 23.67
N THR A 27 -6.50 8.44 23.55
CA THR A 27 -7.67 7.55 23.47
C THR A 27 -7.63 6.69 22.20
N ALA A 28 -7.25 7.26 21.06
CA ALA A 28 -7.11 6.50 19.82
C ALA A 28 -6.01 5.44 19.93
N PHE A 29 -4.88 5.78 20.54
CA PHE A 29 -3.77 4.85 20.80
C PHE A 29 -4.20 3.70 21.74
N ASP A 30 -4.89 4.02 22.83
CA ASP A 30 -5.39 3.01 23.77
C ASP A 30 -6.41 2.07 23.12
N LEU A 31 -7.34 2.60 22.33
CA LEU A 31 -8.32 1.80 21.59
C LEU A 31 -7.65 0.91 20.56
N TRP A 32 -6.63 1.42 19.86
CA TRP A 32 -5.85 0.65 18.90
C TRP A 32 -5.20 -0.56 19.57
N ASN A 33 -4.53 -0.36 20.70
CA ASN A 33 -3.86 -1.44 21.43
C ASN A 33 -4.85 -2.46 22.02
N LEU A 34 -6.03 -2.03 22.46
CA LEU A 34 -7.07 -2.93 22.98
C LEU A 34 -7.65 -3.83 21.88
N LEU A 35 -7.82 -3.31 20.66
CA LEU A 35 -8.35 -4.05 19.52
C LEU A 35 -7.29 -4.94 18.85
N HIS A 36 -6.00 -4.63 19.03
CA HIS A 36 -4.88 -5.35 18.44
C HIS A 36 -3.87 -5.82 19.51
N PRO A 37 -4.23 -6.80 20.35
CA PRO A 37 -3.29 -7.33 21.33
C PRO A 37 -2.08 -7.95 20.63
N GLU A 38 -0.86 -7.59 21.05
CA GLU A 38 0.38 -8.16 20.49
C GLU A 38 0.34 -9.69 20.61
N LYS A 39 0.30 -10.39 19.46
CA LYS A 39 0.57 -11.83 19.40
C LYS A 39 2.04 -12.03 19.72
N GLY A 40 2.32 -12.99 20.60
CA GLY A 40 3.65 -13.27 21.15
C GLY A 40 4.77 -13.36 20.13
N GLU A 41 5.96 -13.01 20.60
CA GLU A 41 7.25 -12.90 19.90
C GLU A 41 7.43 -13.85 18.71
N HIS A 42 6.98 -13.42 17.54
CA HIS A 42 7.72 -13.70 16.32
C HIS A 42 8.77 -12.60 16.19
N THR A 43 10.02 -12.98 15.92
CA THR A 43 11.13 -12.07 15.63
C THR A 43 10.60 -10.86 14.87
N LYS A 44 10.57 -9.69 15.53
CA LYS A 44 10.18 -8.43 14.91
C LYS A 44 11.18 -8.19 13.78
N SER A 45 10.88 -8.65 12.57
CA SER A 45 11.40 -8.01 11.38
C SER A 45 11.03 -6.54 11.55
N THR A 46 11.98 -5.64 11.39
CA THR A 46 11.69 -4.22 11.38
C THR A 46 10.70 -3.96 10.24
N HIS A 47 9.41 -3.83 10.56
CA HIS A 47 8.32 -3.56 9.61
C HIS A 47 8.35 -2.07 9.18
N GLY A 48 9.53 -1.57 8.82
CA GLY A 48 9.72 -0.21 8.30
C GLY A 48 10.10 -0.26 6.83
N TRP A 49 9.94 0.87 6.13
CA TRP A 49 10.43 1.05 4.77
C TRP A 49 11.88 0.59 4.66
N ASN A 50 12.15 -0.37 3.78
CA ASN A 50 13.48 -0.84 3.49
C ASN A 50 13.88 -0.34 2.10
N LYS A 51 15.02 0.37 2.03
CA LYS A 51 15.60 0.77 0.76
C LYS A 51 15.85 -0.45 -0.13
N PRO A 52 15.79 -0.30 -1.47
CA PRO A 52 16.02 -1.43 -2.37
C PRO A 52 17.46 -1.95 -2.25
N GLN A 53 17.68 -3.21 -2.63
CA GLN A 53 19.03 -3.74 -2.73
C GLN A 53 19.83 -3.01 -3.81
N ILE A 54 21.16 -2.97 -3.69
CA ILE A 54 22.02 -2.33 -4.69
C ILE A 54 21.72 -2.91 -6.08
N GLY A 55 21.50 -2.02 -7.06
CA GLY A 55 21.15 -2.39 -8.44
C GLY A 55 19.68 -2.75 -8.66
N TRP A 56 18.84 -2.75 -7.62
CA TRP A 56 17.40 -2.91 -7.75
C TRP A 56 16.69 -1.56 -7.70
N TYR A 57 15.60 -1.47 -8.43
CA TYR A 57 14.61 -0.40 -8.28
C TYR A 57 13.43 -0.92 -7.50
N LYS A 58 12.70 -0.02 -6.84
CA LYS A 58 11.45 -0.34 -6.16
C LYS A 58 10.33 0.50 -6.72
N CYS A 59 9.24 -0.16 -7.05
CA CYS A 59 8.06 0.43 -7.66
C CYS A 59 6.86 0.17 -6.75
N ASN A 60 6.40 1.20 -6.05
CA ASN A 60 5.15 1.16 -5.30
C ASN A 60 4.00 1.49 -6.22
N VAL A 61 2.91 0.72 -6.12
CA VAL A 61 1.72 0.91 -6.92
C VAL A 61 0.47 0.85 -6.04
N ASP A 62 -0.55 1.61 -6.42
CA ASP A 62 -1.84 1.65 -5.73
C ASP A 62 -2.98 1.82 -6.76
N GLY A 63 -4.10 1.15 -6.52
CA GLY A 63 -5.26 1.13 -7.39
C GLY A 63 -6.54 1.54 -6.67
N ALA A 64 -6.99 2.78 -6.87
CA ALA A 64 -8.22 3.28 -6.30
C ALA A 64 -9.45 2.95 -7.16
N PHE A 65 -10.58 2.61 -6.53
CA PHE A 65 -11.85 2.33 -7.20
C PHE A 65 -13.03 3.08 -6.53
N SER A 66 -13.86 3.73 -7.35
CA SER A 66 -15.13 4.34 -6.96
C SER A 66 -16.29 3.49 -7.46
N GLU A 67 -17.03 2.86 -6.55
CA GLU A 67 -18.21 2.06 -6.89
C GLU A 67 -19.35 2.93 -7.45
N SER A 68 -19.55 4.14 -6.91
CA SER A 68 -20.63 5.05 -7.32
C SER A 68 -20.52 5.49 -8.77
N ASP A 69 -19.29 5.78 -9.20
CA ASP A 69 -19.02 6.32 -10.52
C ASP A 69 -18.53 5.23 -11.50
N ARG A 70 -18.27 4.01 -10.98
CA ARG A 70 -17.68 2.88 -11.73
C ARG A 70 -16.38 3.27 -12.43
N THR A 71 -15.58 4.07 -11.75
CA THR A 71 -14.31 4.62 -12.21
C THR A 71 -13.20 4.25 -11.25
N GLY A 72 -11.95 4.48 -11.65
CA GLY A 72 -10.80 4.25 -10.78
C GLY A 72 -9.62 5.11 -11.14
N ALA A 73 -8.54 4.97 -10.37
CA ALA A 73 -7.26 5.57 -10.67
C ALA A 73 -6.13 4.59 -10.34
N THR A 74 -5.02 4.68 -11.07
CA THR A 74 -3.78 3.98 -10.73
C THR A 74 -2.73 5.00 -10.35
N GLU A 75 -1.90 4.65 -9.37
CA GLU A 75 -0.71 5.40 -8.99
C GLU A 75 0.52 4.50 -8.98
N VAL A 76 1.66 5.09 -9.34
CA VAL A 76 2.95 4.43 -9.46
C VAL A 76 4.03 5.39 -8.97
N VAL A 77 4.93 4.90 -8.12
CA VAL A 77 6.14 5.60 -7.67
C VAL A 77 7.33 4.68 -7.83
N LEU A 78 8.32 5.09 -8.63
CA LEU A 78 9.55 4.35 -8.85
C LEU A 78 10.73 5.05 -8.16
N ARG A 79 11.51 4.27 -7.40
CA ARG A 79 12.72 4.70 -6.71
C ARG A 79 13.90 3.79 -7.05
N ASP A 80 15.11 4.34 -7.02
CA ASP A 80 16.34 3.58 -7.17
C ASP A 80 16.85 3.00 -5.82
N HIS A 81 18.00 2.33 -5.87
CA HIS A 81 18.62 1.70 -4.70
C HIS A 81 19.16 2.68 -3.64
N ASP A 82 19.31 3.96 -4.00
CA ASP A 82 19.65 5.05 -3.08
C ASP A 82 18.39 5.78 -2.58
N ASP A 83 17.22 5.15 -2.77
CA ASP A 83 15.89 5.64 -2.40
C ASP A 83 15.49 6.96 -3.10
N GLN A 84 16.21 7.32 -4.18
CA GLN A 84 15.93 8.53 -4.95
C GLN A 84 14.70 8.30 -5.81
N PHE A 85 13.83 9.32 -5.83
CA PHE A 85 12.68 9.33 -6.73
C PHE A 85 13.14 9.39 -8.19
N MET A 86 12.70 8.43 -8.98
CA MET A 86 13.09 8.31 -10.39
C MET A 86 11.95 8.73 -11.32
N ALA A 87 10.74 8.26 -11.02
CA ALA A 87 9.56 8.56 -11.81
C ALA A 87 8.27 8.28 -11.02
N GLY A 88 7.17 8.89 -11.45
CA GLY A 88 5.84 8.60 -10.94
C GLY A 88 4.79 8.80 -12.02
N ARG A 89 3.64 8.15 -11.86
CA ARG A 89 2.50 8.25 -12.77
C ARG A 89 1.22 8.08 -11.96
N ALA A 90 0.26 8.95 -12.23
CA ALA A 90 -1.12 8.77 -11.84
C ALA A 90 -1.97 8.75 -13.11
N ALA A 91 -2.92 7.83 -13.21
CA ALA A 91 -3.78 7.72 -14.38
C ALA A 91 -5.23 7.44 -13.99
N TRP A 92 -6.15 8.27 -14.50
CA TRP A 92 -7.58 8.07 -14.36
C TRP A 92 -8.08 6.94 -15.28
N GLN A 93 -8.92 6.07 -14.74
CA GLN A 93 -9.59 4.99 -15.46
C GLN A 93 -11.08 5.30 -15.52
N GLY A 94 -11.55 5.67 -16.72
CA GLY A 94 -12.95 6.04 -16.96
C GLY A 94 -13.94 4.89 -16.80
N GLU A 95 -13.45 3.65 -16.83
CA GLU A 95 -14.23 2.45 -16.58
C GLU A 95 -13.42 1.49 -15.71
N ALA A 96 -13.94 1.17 -14.53
CA ALA A 96 -13.36 0.23 -13.59
C ALA A 96 -14.44 -0.72 -13.05
N HIS A 97 -14.06 -1.97 -12.78
CA HIS A 97 -15.00 -3.00 -12.36
C HIS A 97 -15.05 -3.17 -10.84
N ASP A 98 -13.87 -3.22 -10.22
CA ASP A 98 -13.65 -3.40 -8.79
C ASP A 98 -12.24 -2.94 -8.39
N ALA A 99 -11.97 -2.88 -7.09
CA ALA A 99 -10.69 -2.48 -6.54
C ALA A 99 -9.54 -3.43 -6.94
N LEU A 100 -9.78 -4.74 -6.95
CA LEU A 100 -8.75 -5.73 -7.31
C LEU A 100 -8.26 -5.55 -8.76
N MET A 101 -9.15 -5.23 -9.69
CA MET A 101 -8.81 -4.92 -11.07
C MET A 101 -7.98 -3.64 -11.16
N MET A 102 -8.25 -2.65 -10.30
CA MET A 102 -7.49 -1.40 -10.24
C MET A 102 -6.09 -1.60 -9.70
N GLU A 103 -5.94 -2.42 -8.65
CA GLU A 103 -4.64 -2.87 -8.13
C GLU A 103 -3.80 -3.58 -9.20
N ALA A 104 -4.43 -4.50 -9.95
CA ALA A 104 -3.77 -5.19 -11.05
C ALA A 104 -3.37 -4.22 -12.18
N ARG A 105 -4.21 -3.22 -12.49
CA ARG A 105 -3.86 -2.17 -13.46
C ARG A 105 -2.68 -1.33 -12.97
N ALA A 106 -2.64 -0.96 -11.71
CA ALA A 106 -1.53 -0.21 -11.13
C ALA A 106 -0.22 -1.01 -11.23
N CYS A 107 -0.25 -2.31 -10.92
CA CYS A 107 0.88 -3.21 -11.12
C CYS A 107 1.36 -3.23 -12.58
N ARG A 108 0.43 -3.36 -13.55
CA ARG A 108 0.75 -3.35 -14.98
C ARG A 108 1.38 -2.02 -15.40
N ASP A 109 0.84 -0.89 -14.95
CA ASP A 109 1.35 0.44 -15.25
C ASP A 109 2.75 0.65 -14.68
N GLY A 110 3.00 0.13 -13.47
CA GLY A 110 4.32 0.13 -12.82
C GLY A 110 5.37 -0.63 -13.64
N LEU A 111 5.04 -1.84 -14.10
CA LEU A 111 5.93 -2.62 -14.97
C LEU A 111 6.22 -1.91 -16.29
N GLN A 112 5.19 -1.34 -16.93
CA GLN A 112 5.37 -0.62 -18.18
C GLN A 112 6.25 0.61 -18.03
N MET A 113 6.08 1.39 -16.95
CA MET A 113 6.95 2.52 -16.64
C MET A 113 8.39 2.07 -16.41
N ALA A 114 8.61 1.05 -15.58
CA ALA A 114 9.94 0.56 -15.29
C ALA A 114 10.66 0.06 -16.56
N GLN A 115 9.93 -0.64 -17.45
CA GLN A 115 10.46 -1.07 -18.75
C GLN A 115 10.83 0.11 -19.66
N GLN A 116 9.98 1.15 -19.72
CA GLN A 116 10.26 2.37 -20.50
C GLN A 116 11.52 3.09 -20.04
N LEU A 117 11.86 2.98 -18.75
CA LEU A 117 13.05 3.58 -18.14
C LEU A 117 14.29 2.67 -18.19
N GLY A 118 14.18 1.49 -18.82
CA GLY A 118 15.30 0.55 -18.95
C GLY A 118 15.70 -0.14 -17.64
N VAL A 119 14.79 -0.21 -16.67
CA VAL A 119 15.02 -0.96 -15.43
C VAL A 119 15.03 -2.46 -15.73
N THR A 120 16.07 -3.16 -15.27
CA THR A 120 16.17 -4.62 -15.47
C THR A 120 15.95 -5.44 -14.19
N LYS A 121 16.11 -4.84 -13.00
CA LYS A 121 15.82 -5.49 -11.71
C LYS A 121 14.82 -4.67 -10.89
N LEU A 122 13.67 -5.27 -10.57
CA LEU A 122 12.53 -4.55 -10.02
C LEU A 122 11.88 -5.26 -8.83
N CYS A 123 11.68 -4.54 -7.74
CA CYS A 123 10.81 -4.89 -6.62
C CYS A 123 9.48 -4.13 -6.79
N LEU A 124 8.44 -4.82 -7.25
CA LEU A 124 7.09 -4.27 -7.36
C LEU A 124 6.35 -4.48 -6.04
N GLU A 125 5.77 -3.42 -5.48
CA GLU A 125 5.07 -3.43 -4.19
C GLU A 125 3.64 -2.91 -4.34
N THR A 126 2.66 -3.71 -3.91
CA THR A 126 1.21 -3.38 -3.82
C THR A 126 0.74 -3.65 -2.40
N ASP A 127 -0.25 -2.93 -1.90
CA ASP A 127 -0.88 -3.21 -0.60
C ASP A 127 -1.93 -4.34 -0.67
N CYS A 128 -2.20 -4.86 -1.88
CA CYS A 128 -3.25 -5.84 -2.13
C CYS A 128 -2.80 -7.28 -1.89
N LEU A 129 -3.02 -7.81 -0.67
CA LEU A 129 -2.74 -9.21 -0.33
C LEU A 129 -3.48 -10.21 -1.23
N GLU A 130 -4.71 -9.88 -1.65
CA GLU A 130 -5.45 -10.73 -2.57
C GLU A 130 -4.70 -10.89 -3.90
N LEU A 131 -4.21 -9.79 -4.48
CA LEU A 131 -3.43 -9.81 -5.72
C LEU A 131 -2.15 -10.65 -5.58
N ILE A 132 -1.41 -10.51 -4.48
CA ILE A 132 -0.22 -11.33 -4.18
C ILE A 132 -0.56 -12.82 -4.17
N ASN A 133 -1.66 -13.19 -3.51
CA ASN A 133 -2.10 -14.59 -3.46
C ASN A 133 -2.48 -15.11 -4.84
N LEU A 134 -3.14 -14.30 -5.67
CA LEU A 134 -3.49 -14.66 -7.04
C LEU A 134 -2.26 -14.80 -7.93
N TRP A 135 -1.27 -13.91 -7.78
CA TRP A 135 0.00 -13.99 -8.49
C TRP A 135 0.75 -15.28 -8.18
N ASN A 136 0.79 -15.67 -6.90
CA ASN A 136 1.43 -16.92 -6.49
C ASN A 136 0.70 -18.18 -6.99
N ASN A 137 -0.54 -18.03 -7.45
CA ASN A 137 -1.40 -19.12 -7.92
C ASN A 137 -1.89 -18.90 -9.38
N LEU A 138 -1.10 -18.20 -10.21
CA LEU A 138 -1.47 -17.83 -11.60
C LEU A 138 -2.03 -19.00 -12.43
N ASN A 139 -1.42 -20.17 -12.35
CA ASN A 139 -1.76 -21.33 -13.19
C ASN A 139 -3.13 -21.96 -12.87
N THR A 140 -3.75 -21.61 -11.74
CA THR A 140 -5.02 -22.19 -11.30
C THR A 140 -6.19 -21.21 -11.31
N GLN A 141 -5.93 -19.92 -11.54
CA GLN A 141 -6.96 -18.88 -11.52
C GLN A 141 -7.78 -18.82 -12.83
N ARG A 142 -9.11 -18.66 -12.71
CA ARG A 142 -10.08 -18.60 -13.82
C ARG A 142 -10.99 -17.36 -13.78
N SER A 143 -10.74 -16.42 -12.88
CA SER A 143 -11.53 -15.19 -12.72
C SER A 143 -11.20 -14.14 -13.80
N ALA A 144 -12.01 -13.08 -13.89
CA ALA A 144 -11.80 -11.99 -14.86
C ALA A 144 -10.45 -11.28 -14.70
N VAL A 145 -9.92 -11.17 -13.47
CA VAL A 145 -8.60 -10.60 -13.19
C VAL A 145 -7.45 -11.47 -13.72
N SER A 146 -7.69 -12.74 -14.07
CA SER A 146 -6.64 -13.61 -14.65
C SER A 146 -6.04 -13.05 -15.93
N LEU A 147 -6.84 -12.37 -16.77
CA LEU A 147 -6.35 -11.81 -18.03
C LEU A 147 -5.28 -10.75 -17.80
N ILE A 148 -5.54 -9.82 -16.88
CA ILE A 148 -4.55 -8.78 -16.55
C ILE A 148 -3.36 -9.35 -15.78
N LEU A 149 -3.56 -10.36 -14.95
CA LEU A 149 -2.46 -11.06 -14.27
C LEU A 149 -1.53 -11.75 -15.27
N TRP A 150 -2.07 -12.33 -16.35
CA TRP A 150 -1.27 -12.89 -17.45
C TRP A 150 -0.52 -11.82 -18.24
N ASP A 151 -1.12 -10.63 -18.43
CA ASP A 151 -0.42 -9.49 -19.03
C ASP A 151 0.75 -9.04 -18.15
N ILE A 152 0.53 -8.88 -16.84
CA ILE A 152 1.58 -8.54 -15.86
C ILE A 152 2.68 -9.59 -15.90
N PHE A 153 2.32 -10.87 -15.91
CA PHE A 153 3.27 -11.98 -16.05
C PHE A 153 4.05 -11.92 -17.36
N SER A 154 3.41 -11.58 -18.47
CA SER A 154 4.08 -11.46 -19.77
C SER A 154 5.07 -10.30 -19.79
N ILE A 155 4.73 -9.17 -19.18
CA ILE A 155 5.62 -8.00 -19.08
C ILE A 155 6.77 -8.28 -18.11
N SER A 156 6.51 -8.99 -17.00
CA SER A 156 7.55 -9.30 -15.99
C SER A 156 8.71 -10.11 -16.55
N ARG A 157 8.49 -10.87 -17.63
CA ARG A 157 9.53 -11.62 -18.37
C ARG A 157 10.57 -10.74 -19.06
N ASN A 158 10.34 -9.45 -19.19
CA ASN A 158 11.30 -8.50 -19.77
C ASN A 158 12.34 -7.99 -18.75
N PHE A 159 12.18 -8.33 -17.47
CA PHE A 159 13.13 -8.00 -16.41
C PHE A 159 14.09 -9.18 -16.19
N ASP A 160 15.36 -8.88 -15.89
CA ASP A 160 16.34 -9.89 -15.50
C ASP A 160 15.91 -10.55 -14.19
N GLU A 161 15.45 -9.73 -13.23
CA GLU A 161 14.95 -10.16 -11.94
C GLU A 161 13.75 -9.30 -11.53
N LEU A 162 12.67 -9.96 -11.08
CA LEU A 162 11.47 -9.30 -10.60
C LEU A 162 10.95 -9.98 -9.34
N ALA A 163 10.68 -9.17 -8.32
CA ALA A 163 10.02 -9.59 -7.10
C ALA A 163 8.71 -8.81 -6.98
N LEU A 164 7.63 -9.51 -6.61
CA LEU A 164 6.35 -8.90 -6.24
C LEU A 164 6.11 -9.15 -4.76
N SER A 165 5.89 -8.10 -3.99
CA SER A 165 5.72 -8.17 -2.53
C SER A 165 4.65 -7.21 -2.02
N LEU A 166 4.22 -7.42 -0.77
CA LEU A 166 3.35 -6.47 -0.09
C LEU A 166 4.09 -5.18 0.23
N LEU A 167 3.41 -4.05 0.01
CA LEU A 167 3.80 -2.77 0.57
C LEU A 167 3.55 -2.82 2.08
N LEU A 168 4.61 -2.75 2.87
CA LEU A 168 4.52 -2.67 4.32
C LEU A 168 4.46 -1.20 4.71
N ASP A 169 3.31 -0.74 5.20
CA ASP A 169 3.14 0.61 5.70
C ASP A 169 4.11 0.86 6.86
N HIS A 170 5.00 1.84 6.68
CA HIS A 170 5.12 3.00 7.56
C HIS A 170 6.05 4.03 6.92
N VAL A 171 5.51 5.25 6.76
CA VAL A 171 6.12 6.50 6.29
C VAL A 171 6.12 6.70 4.77
N ILE A 172 4.93 6.97 4.23
CA ILE A 172 4.81 8.03 3.22
C ILE A 172 4.77 9.32 4.04
N GLY A 173 5.85 10.11 3.97
CA GLY A 173 6.00 11.38 4.69
C GLY A 173 5.11 12.49 4.15
#